data_AF-A0A432FNV8-F1
#
_entry.id   AF-A0A432FNV8-F1
#
_cell.length_a   1.000
_cell.length_b   1.000
_cell.length_c   1.000
_cell.angle_alpha   90.00
_cell.angle_beta   90.00
_cell.angle_gamma   90.00
#
_symmetry.space_group_name_H-M   'P 1'
#
loop_
_entity.id
_entity.type
_entity.pdbx_description
1 polymer ?
#
loop_
_entity_poly.entity_id
_entity_poly.type
_entity_poly.pdbx_seq_one_letter_code
_entity_poly.pdbx_strand_id
1 'polypeptide(L)'
;MTKFKPGQIMFHKLFHYRGVILKVDETFKLTNEWYDLMAKSKPPKDKPWYHIIVDNKTHMTYVAERNLQPDHSSKSITHPLMTIYFTEIIDGIYQRNLNWEGDEPVPVGNFGSA
;
A
#
# COMPACT_ATOMS: atom_id res chain seq x y z
N MET A 1 10.17 -13.55 -4.92
CA MET A 1 8.87 -13.69 -4.23
C MET A 1 8.68 -12.55 -3.27
N THR A 2 7.50 -11.96 -3.27
CA THR A 2 7.08 -10.90 -2.34
C THR A 2 6.80 -11.53 -0.97
N LYS A 3 7.12 -10.80 0.11
CA LYS A 3 6.87 -11.27 1.49
C LYS A 3 5.46 -10.92 1.97
N PHE A 4 4.90 -9.84 1.44
CA PHE A 4 3.64 -9.29 1.90
C PHE A 4 2.62 -9.24 0.77
N LYS A 5 1.34 -9.24 1.13
CA LYS A 5 0.20 -9.32 0.23
C LYS A 5 -0.75 -8.14 0.45
N PRO A 6 -1.56 -7.79 -0.56
CA PRO A 6 -2.64 -6.82 -0.40
C PRO A 6 -3.54 -7.12 0.80
N GLY A 7 -4.06 -6.07 1.43
CA GLY A 7 -4.91 -6.14 2.61
C GLY A 7 -4.16 -6.28 3.94
N GLN A 8 -2.86 -6.61 3.94
CA GLN A 8 -2.08 -6.65 5.18
C GLN A 8 -1.79 -5.24 5.71
N ILE A 9 -1.95 -5.08 7.03
CA ILE A 9 -1.63 -3.83 7.73
C ILE A 9 -0.15 -3.84 8.12
N MET A 10 0.55 -2.79 7.71
CA MET A 10 1.99 -2.67 7.84
C MET A 10 2.38 -1.39 8.59
N PHE A 11 3.54 -1.46 9.23
CA PHE A 11 4.21 -0.34 9.86
C PHE A 11 5.49 0.01 9.10
N HIS A 12 5.69 1.28 8.80
CA HIS A 12 6.89 1.77 8.12
C HIS A 12 8.00 2.05 9.14
N LYS A 13 9.09 1.28 9.08
CA LYS A 13 10.18 1.27 10.08
C LYS A 13 10.91 2.61 10.28
N LEU A 14 11.09 3.39 9.21
CA LEU A 14 11.85 4.66 9.30
C LEU A 14 11.00 5.89 9.63
N PHE A 15 9.76 5.93 9.13
CA PHE A 15 8.86 7.10 9.23
C PHE A 15 7.69 6.88 10.19
N HIS A 16 7.61 5.69 10.80
CA HIS A 16 6.70 5.37 11.90
C HIS A 16 5.21 5.62 11.61
N TYR A 17 4.77 5.39 10.37
CA TYR A 17 3.36 5.40 10.00
C TYR A 17 2.82 3.99 9.76
N ARG A 18 1.50 3.86 9.86
CA ARG A 18 0.75 2.65 9.54
C ARG A 18 0.05 2.78 8.19
N GLY A 19 -0.23 1.67 7.55
CA GLY A 19 -1.01 1.64 6.33
C GLY A 19 -1.37 0.22 5.90
N VAL A 20 -2.26 0.10 4.94
CA VAL A 20 -2.60 -1.19 4.33
C VAL A 20 -1.95 -1.29 2.95
N ILE A 21 -1.47 -2.49 2.60
CA ILE A 21 -0.97 -2.76 1.25
C ILE A 21 -2.14 -2.76 0.27
N LEU A 22 -2.10 -1.88 -0.72
CA LEU A 22 -3.00 -1.93 -1.86
C LEU A 22 -2.42 -2.81 -2.98
N LYS A 23 -1.18 -2.56 -3.39
CA LYS A 23 -0.58 -3.25 -4.54
C LYS A 23 0.89 -3.52 -4.32
N VAL A 24 1.39 -4.57 -4.96
CA VAL A 24 2.81 -4.91 -4.98
C VAL A 24 3.32 -4.87 -6.42
N ASP A 25 4.44 -4.18 -6.63
CA ASP A 25 5.25 -4.30 -7.84
C ASP A 25 6.49 -5.14 -7.52
N GLU A 26 6.81 -6.13 -8.36
CA GLU A 26 7.98 -7.00 -8.13
C GLU A 26 9.32 -6.24 -8.17
N THR A 27 9.34 -5.12 -8.89
CA THR A 27 10.46 -4.20 -9.02
C THR A 27 9.93 -2.77 -8.95
N PHE A 28 10.79 -1.82 -8.63
CA PHE A 28 10.49 -0.39 -8.69
C PHE A 28 9.94 0.01 -10.08
N LYS A 29 8.85 0.78 -10.11
CA LYS A 29 8.17 1.21 -11.36
C LYS A 29 8.11 2.71 -11.61
N LEU A 30 8.55 3.56 -10.66
CA LEU A 30 8.54 5.02 -10.85
C LEU A 30 9.81 5.51 -11.56
N THR A 31 9.93 6.83 -11.75
CA THR A 31 11.08 7.41 -12.45
C THR A 31 12.34 7.47 -11.58
N ASN A 32 13.51 7.65 -12.21
CA ASN A 32 14.77 7.81 -11.49
C ASN A 32 14.79 9.09 -10.66
N GLU A 33 14.18 10.17 -11.16
CA GLU A 33 14.08 11.46 -10.47
C GLU A 33 13.25 11.30 -9.19
N TRP A 34 12.11 10.61 -9.27
CA TRP A 34 11.31 10.29 -8.08
C TRP A 34 12.12 9.48 -7.08
N TYR A 35 12.80 8.44 -7.56
CA TYR A 35 13.66 7.60 -6.71
C TYR A 35 14.71 8.45 -6.00
N ASP A 36 15.31 9.40 -6.72
CA ASP A 36 16.39 10.18 -6.17
C ASP A 36 15.95 11.17 -5.10
N LEU A 37 14.76 11.74 -5.26
CA LEU A 37 14.17 12.69 -4.33
C LEU A 37 13.52 12.01 -3.12
N MET A 38 12.78 10.93 -3.33
CA MET A 38 11.89 10.36 -2.32
C MET A 38 12.48 9.16 -1.57
N ALA A 39 13.28 8.33 -2.24
CA ALA A 39 13.81 7.10 -1.65
C ALA A 39 15.05 7.35 -0.79
N LYS A 40 14.87 8.02 0.36
CA LYS A 40 15.97 8.49 1.24
C LYS A 40 17.01 7.41 1.61
N SER A 41 16.58 6.16 1.80
CA SER A 41 17.48 5.05 2.13
C SER A 41 18.11 4.37 0.91
N LYS A 42 17.75 4.78 -0.31
CA LYS A 42 18.14 4.17 -1.60
C LYS A 42 17.95 2.64 -1.64
N PRO A 43 16.70 2.13 -1.57
CA PRO A 43 16.44 0.69 -1.63
C PRO A 43 16.67 0.11 -3.03
N PRO A 44 17.10 -1.16 -3.14
CA PRO A 44 17.30 -1.79 -4.44
C PRO A 44 16.03 -1.71 -5.31
N LYS A 45 16.22 -1.34 -6.58
CA LYS A 45 15.13 -1.20 -7.56
C LYS A 45 14.64 -2.55 -8.09
N ASP A 46 15.47 -3.59 -8.02
CA ASP A 46 15.22 -4.97 -8.45
C ASP A 46 14.49 -5.82 -7.39
N LYS A 47 14.02 -5.19 -6.30
CA LYS A 47 13.27 -5.85 -5.21
C LYS A 47 11.84 -5.31 -5.16
N PRO A 48 10.92 -5.98 -4.45
CA PRO A 48 9.53 -5.55 -4.39
C PRO A 48 9.31 -4.16 -3.77
N TRP A 49 8.38 -3.42 -4.36
CA TRP A 49 7.87 -2.15 -3.87
C TRP A 49 6.35 -2.20 -3.73
N TYR A 50 5.83 -1.45 -2.79
CA TYR A 50 4.45 -1.56 -2.32
C TYR A 50 3.76 -0.20 -2.38
N HIS A 51 2.53 -0.19 -2.90
CA HIS A 51 1.61 0.92 -2.80
C HIS A 51 0.84 0.79 -1.49
N ILE A 52 0.97 1.77 -0.61
CA ILE A 52 0.39 1.75 0.73
C ILE A 52 -0.64 2.86 0.86
N ILE A 53 -1.84 2.51 1.33
CA ILE A 53 -2.83 3.48 1.81
C ILE A 53 -2.47 3.85 3.25
N VAL A 54 -2.19 5.13 3.50
CA VAL A 54 -1.63 5.59 4.79
C VAL A 54 -2.74 5.93 5.78
N ASP A 55 -2.61 5.41 7.00
CA ASP A 55 -3.57 5.65 8.08
C ASP A 55 -3.68 7.13 8.46
N ASN A 56 -4.92 7.61 8.66
CA ASN A 56 -5.25 8.98 9.03
C ASN A 56 -4.66 10.05 8.08
N LYS A 57 -4.49 9.69 6.80
CA LYS A 57 -4.08 10.58 5.72
C LYS A 57 -5.06 10.45 4.56
N THR A 58 -4.84 11.25 3.52
CA THR A 58 -5.61 11.23 2.27
C THR A 58 -4.78 10.80 1.06
N HIS A 59 -3.48 10.56 1.27
CA HIS A 59 -2.55 10.17 0.22
C HIS A 59 -2.09 8.74 0.41
N MET A 60 -1.68 8.14 -0.71
CA MET A 60 -0.94 6.89 -0.74
C MET A 60 0.56 7.15 -0.82
N THR A 61 1.36 6.12 -0.56
CA THR A 61 2.82 6.17 -0.65
C THR A 61 3.39 4.92 -1.31
N TYR A 62 4.64 5.02 -1.77
CA TYR A 62 5.34 3.96 -2.50
C TYR A 62 6.62 3.57 -1.76
N VAL A 63 6.71 2.32 -1.33
CA VAL A 63 7.65 1.88 -0.29
C VAL A 63 8.33 0.58 -0.66
N ALA A 64 9.65 0.51 -0.50
CA ALA A 64 10.39 -0.74 -0.65
C ALA A 64 10.08 -1.72 0.49
N GLU A 65 9.99 -3.03 0.17
CA GLU A 65 9.67 -4.11 1.12
C GLU A 65 10.47 -4.03 2.42
N ARG A 66 11.78 -3.75 2.29
CA ARG A 66 12.72 -3.74 3.43
C ARG A 66 12.40 -2.66 4.47
N ASN A 67 11.53 -1.70 4.17
CA ASN A 67 11.12 -0.65 5.09
C ASN A 67 9.79 -0.96 5.79
N LEU A 68 9.14 -2.08 5.47
CA LEU A 68 7.88 -2.51 6.06
C LEU A 68 8.11 -3.62 7.08
N GLN A 69 7.19 -3.69 8.04
CA GLN A 69 7.00 -4.81 8.96
C GLN A 69 5.51 -4.94 9.31
N PRO A 70 5.01 -6.12 9.70
CA PRO A 70 3.62 -6.27 10.11
C PRO A 70 3.25 -5.32 11.25
N ASP A 71 2.03 -4.77 11.20
CA ASP A 71 1.45 -4.02 12.32
C ASP A 71 0.69 -4.98 13.24
N HIS A 72 1.06 -4.99 14.52
CA HIS A 72 0.44 -5.88 15.53
C HIS A 72 -0.58 -5.15 16.42
N SER A 73 -0.94 -3.90 16.10
CA SER A 73 -1.80 -3.09 16.96
C SER A 73 -3.27 -3.52 16.96
N SER A 74 -3.69 -4.35 15.99
CA SER A 74 -5.09 -4.75 15.76
C SER A 74 -6.06 -3.57 15.50
N LYS A 75 -5.54 -2.38 15.21
CA LYS A 75 -6.35 -1.19 14.88
C LYS A 75 -6.68 -1.17 13.39
N SER A 76 -7.86 -0.69 13.04
CA SER A 76 -8.20 -0.40 11.65
C SER A 76 -7.36 0.74 11.07
N ILE A 77 -7.46 0.90 9.75
CA ILE A 77 -6.93 2.02 8.96
C ILE A 77 -8.09 2.97 8.64
N THR A 78 -7.88 4.26 8.90
CA THR A 78 -8.82 5.33 8.54
C THR A 78 -8.31 6.02 7.28
N HIS A 79 -8.96 5.77 6.15
CA HIS A 79 -8.65 6.43 4.88
C HIS A 79 -9.87 6.35 3.93
N PRO A 80 -10.18 7.38 3.12
CA PRO A 80 -11.34 7.36 2.21
C PRO A 80 -11.35 6.17 1.24
N LEU A 81 -10.18 5.74 0.77
CA LEU A 81 -10.04 4.59 -0.13
C LEU A 81 -10.29 3.22 0.53
N MET A 82 -10.43 3.13 1.86
CA MET A 82 -10.69 1.84 2.51
C MET A 82 -12.01 1.25 2.05
N THR A 83 -13.09 2.04 2.03
CA THR A 83 -14.41 1.59 1.58
C THR A 83 -14.46 1.32 0.08
N ILE A 84 -13.50 1.87 -0.68
CA ILE A 84 -13.39 1.67 -2.12
C ILE A 84 -12.76 0.32 -2.47
N TYR A 85 -11.75 -0.14 -1.74
CA TYR A 85 -11.01 -1.35 -2.10
C TYR A 85 -11.19 -2.51 -1.13
N PHE A 86 -11.58 -2.24 0.11
CA PHE A 86 -11.57 -3.24 1.17
C PHE A 86 -12.89 -3.28 1.95
N THR A 87 -13.14 -4.40 2.60
CA THR A 87 -14.30 -4.61 3.49
C THR A 87 -13.83 -4.88 4.92
N GLU A 88 -14.26 -5.98 5.53
CA GLU A 88 -13.87 -6.44 6.84
C GLU A 88 -12.42 -6.92 6.92
N ILE A 89 -11.95 -7.12 8.16
CA ILE A 89 -10.67 -7.75 8.46
C ILE A 89 -10.96 -9.20 8.85
N ILE A 90 -10.33 -10.16 8.17
CA ILE A 90 -10.33 -11.59 8.53
C ILE A 90 -8.87 -11.99 8.78
N ASP A 91 -8.60 -12.58 9.93
CA ASP A 91 -7.25 -13.01 10.35
C ASP A 91 -6.17 -11.92 10.21
N GLY A 92 -6.54 -10.67 10.53
CA GLY A 92 -5.64 -9.51 10.45
C GLY A 92 -5.40 -8.97 9.04
N ILE A 93 -6.16 -9.44 8.04
CA ILE A 93 -6.05 -9.03 6.64
C ILE A 93 -7.37 -8.44 6.17
N TYR A 94 -7.32 -7.22 5.62
CA TYR A 94 -8.46 -6.62 4.94
C TYR A 94 -8.86 -7.44 3.71
N GLN A 95 -10.14 -7.78 3.62
CA GLN A 95 -10.68 -8.49 2.47
C GLN A 95 -10.92 -7.53 1.30
N ARG A 96 -10.60 -7.99 0.10
CA ARG A 96 -10.81 -7.26 -1.15
C ARG A 96 -12.28 -7.28 -1.53
N ASN A 97 -12.81 -6.16 -2.03
CA ASN A 97 -14.16 -6.11 -2.58
C ASN A 97 -14.15 -6.34 -4.11
N LEU A 98 -15.26 -5.99 -4.78
CA LEU A 98 -15.42 -6.17 -6.23
C LEU A 98 -14.59 -5.20 -7.09
N ASN A 99 -13.93 -4.19 -6.52
CA ASN A 99 -13.06 -3.26 -7.24
C ASN A 99 -11.65 -3.84 -7.44
N TRP A 100 -11.55 -5.15 -7.70
CA TRP A 100 -10.31 -5.88 -7.93
C TRP A 100 -10.48 -6.86 -9.09
N GLU A 101 -9.48 -6.91 -9.96
CA GLU A 101 -9.34 -7.89 -11.03
C GLU A 101 -8.12 -8.76 -10.72
N GLY A 102 -8.35 -9.90 -10.07
CA GLY A 102 -7.27 -10.73 -9.55
C GLY A 102 -6.48 -10.00 -8.45
N ASP A 103 -5.19 -9.76 -8.68
CA ASP A 103 -4.30 -9.06 -7.75
C ASP A 103 -4.15 -7.55 -8.05
N GLU A 104 -4.91 -7.03 -9.02
CA GLU A 104 -4.86 -5.64 -9.43
C GLU A 104 -6.10 -4.87 -8.94
N PRO A 105 -5.93 -3.74 -8.20
CA PRO A 105 -7.05 -2.89 -7.84
C PRO A 105 -7.56 -2.15 -9.09
N VAL A 106 -8.87 -2.22 -9.34
CA VAL A 106 -9.51 -1.53 -10.47
C VAL A 106 -9.53 -0.04 -10.18
N PRO A 107 -8.94 0.81 -11.04
CA PRO A 107 -9.02 2.25 -10.86
C PRO A 107 -10.47 2.69 -10.87
N VAL A 108 -10.93 3.28 -9.77
CA VAL A 108 -12.24 3.93 -9.77
C VAL A 108 -12.11 5.22 -10.57
N GLY A 109 -12.62 5.21 -11.81
CA GLY A 109 -12.75 6.42 -12.61
C GLY A 109 -13.52 7.49 -11.84
N ASN A 110 -13.27 8.77 -12.15
CA ASN A 110 -14.03 9.88 -11.58
C ASN A 110 -15.53 9.69 -11.88
N PHE A 111 -16.30 9.11 -10.95
CA PHE A 111 -17.74 9.32 -10.90
C PHE A 111 -17.96 10.77 -10.44
N GLY A 112 -17.79 11.72 -11.37
CA GLY A 112 -17.87 13.14 -11.07
C GLY A 112 -17.08 14.01 -12.03
N SER A 113 -17.46 14.00 -13.30
CA SER A 113 -17.36 15.17 -14.17
C SER A 113 -18.62 15.20 -15.03
N ALA A 114 -19.63 15.88 -14.49
CA ALA A 114 -20.65 16.53 -15.30
C ALA A 114 -20.01 17.67 -16.10
#